data_AF-A0A077M690-F1
#
_entry.id   AF-A0A077M690-F1
#
_cell.length_a   1.000
_cell.length_b   1.000
_cell.length_c   1.000
_cell.angle_alpha   90.00
_cell.angle_beta   90.00
_cell.angle_gamma   90.00
#
_symmetry.space_group_name_H-M   'P 1'
#
loop_
_entity.id
_entity.type
_entity.pdbx_description
1 polymer ?
#
loop_
_entity_poly.entity_id
_entity_poly.type
_entity_poly.pdbx_seq_one_letter_code
_entity_poly.pdbx_strand_id
1 'polypeptide(L)'
;MIAAYRDPDRTSGRAAMTAVIEALREGVPAVLTELRRLGRTLNQRAADVLAYFDRPGTSNGPTEALNGRLEHLRGSALGFRNLTNYIARSLLETGGFRPALHPRL
;
A
#
# COMPACT_ATOMS: atom_id res chain seq x y z
N MET A 1 -3.66 5.26 15.71
CA MET A 1 -3.22 4.22 14.74
C MET A 1 -1.70 4.08 14.66
N ILE A 2 -0.93 5.10 14.22
CA ILE A 2 0.53 4.97 14.07
C ILE A 2 1.23 4.52 15.36
N ALA A 3 0.81 5.06 16.51
CA ALA A 3 1.33 4.66 17.81
C ALA A 3 1.18 3.15 18.08
N ALA A 4 0.03 2.55 17.74
CA ALA A 4 -0.20 1.12 17.91
C ALA A 4 0.77 0.28 17.06
N TYR A 5 1.04 0.67 15.81
CA TYR A 5 2.01 -0.02 14.96
C TYR A 5 3.47 0.14 15.41
N ARG A 6 3.78 1.22 16.13
CA ARG A 6 5.13 1.51 16.65
C ARG A 6 5.35 0.99 18.07
N ASP A 7 4.32 0.41 18.69
CA ASP A 7 4.41 -0.12 20.05
C ASP A 7 5.43 -1.27 20.08
N PRO A 8 6.45 -1.21 20.97
CA PRO A 8 7.40 -2.30 21.11
C PRO A 8 6.74 -3.60 21.58
N ASP A 9 5.66 -3.52 22.36
CA ASP A 9 4.84 -4.67 22.71
C ASP A 9 3.70 -4.86 21.71
N ARG A 10 3.76 -5.96 20.96
CA ARG A 10 2.76 -6.33 19.96
C ARG A 10 1.38 -6.55 20.56
N THR A 11 1.29 -7.03 21.80
CA THR A 11 0.01 -7.29 22.47
C THR A 11 -0.67 -5.96 22.80
N SER A 12 0.07 -5.03 23.41
CA SER A 12 -0.38 -3.66 23.67
C SER A 12 -0.75 -2.93 22.38
N GLY A 13 0.08 -3.02 21.34
CA GLY A 13 -0.21 -2.46 20.02
C GLY A 13 -1.51 -3.03 19.40
N ARG A 14 -1.72 -4.35 19.49
CA ARG A 14 -2.95 -5.00 18.99
C ARG A 14 -4.19 -4.52 19.73
N ALA A 15 -4.11 -4.43 21.06
CA ALA A 15 -5.21 -3.93 21.89
C ALA A 15 -5.53 -2.47 21.55
N ALA A 16 -4.50 -1.62 21.43
CA ALA A 16 -4.66 -0.22 21.05
C ALA A 16 -5.28 -0.07 19.64
N MET A 17 -4.88 -0.89 18.67
CA MET A 17 -5.49 -0.87 17.33
C MET A 17 -6.95 -1.33 17.36
N THR A 18 -7.25 -2.37 18.14
CA THR A 18 -8.63 -2.87 18.33
C THR A 18 -9.53 -1.76 18.86
N ALA A 19 -9.10 -1.07 19.92
CA ALA A 19 -9.84 0.04 20.51
C ALA A 19 -10.08 1.19 19.52
N VAL A 20 -9.10 1.49 18.64
CA VAL A 20 -9.28 2.50 17.59
C VAL A 20 -10.34 2.07 16.56
N ILE A 21 -10.34 0.80 16.14
CA ILE A 21 -11.34 0.28 15.19
C ILE A 21 -12.74 0.36 15.80
N GLU A 22 -12.89 -0.04 17.07
CA GLU A 22 -14.17 0.01 17.79
C GLU A 22 -14.68 1.45 17.95
N ALA A 23 -13.80 2.38 18.35
CA ALA A 23 -14.15 3.79 18.47
C ALA A 23 -14.61 4.40 17.14
N LEU A 24 -13.98 4.04 16.02
CA LEU A 24 -14.36 4.53 14.69
C LEU A 24 -15.62 3.87 14.12
N ARG A 25 -15.91 2.64 14.54
CA ARG A 25 -17.10 1.89 14.10
C ARG A 25 -18.38 2.51 14.66
N GLU A 26 -18.40 2.85 15.94
CA GLU A 26 -19.63 3.22 16.66
C GLU A 26 -19.61 4.64 17.22
N GLY A 27 -18.42 5.19 17.52
CA GLY A 27 -18.26 6.48 18.20
C GLY A 27 -18.22 7.72 17.32
N VAL A 28 -18.48 7.60 16.01
CA VAL A 28 -18.35 8.71 15.05
C VAL A 28 -19.71 9.31 14.67
N PRO A 29 -19.95 10.61 14.96
CA PRO A 29 -21.17 11.32 14.58
C PRO A 29 -21.48 11.26 13.07
N ALA A 30 -22.77 11.27 12.72
CA ALA A 30 -23.25 11.15 11.34
C ALA A 30 -22.67 12.22 10.38
N VAL A 31 -22.41 13.42 10.91
CA VAL A 31 -21.87 14.56 10.15
C VAL A 31 -20.43 14.34 9.66
N LEU A 32 -19.66 13.47 10.32
CA LEU A 32 -18.27 13.18 9.97
C LEU A 32 -18.21 12.01 8.98
N THR A 33 -18.65 12.27 7.74
CA THR A 33 -18.90 11.23 6.74
C THR A 33 -17.67 10.43 6.35
N GLU A 34 -16.50 11.08 6.28
CA GLU A 34 -15.21 10.49 5.92
C GLU A 34 -14.73 9.55 7.02
N LEU A 35 -14.85 9.95 8.29
CA LEU A 35 -14.50 9.12 9.44
C LEU A 35 -15.44 7.91 9.56
N ARG A 36 -16.73 8.07 9.25
CA ARG A 36 -17.66 6.93 9.19
C ARG A 36 -17.31 5.95 8.08
N ARG A 37 -16.90 6.46 6.91
CA ARG A 37 -16.43 5.60 5.82
C ARG A 37 -15.16 4.86 6.22
N LEU A 38 -14.21 5.54 6.86
CA LEU A 38 -12.99 4.93 7.39
C LEU A 38 -13.32 3.84 8.43
N GLY A 39 -14.17 4.14 9.41
CA GLY A 39 -14.60 3.19 10.43
C GLY A 39 -15.25 1.94 9.84
N ARG A 40 -16.09 2.09 8.81
CA ARG A 40 -16.67 0.95 8.09
C ARG A 40 -15.59 0.09 7.42
N THR A 41 -14.66 0.71 6.69
CA THR A 41 -13.57 -0.01 6.02
C THR A 41 -12.68 -0.73 7.03
N LEU A 42 -12.29 -0.07 8.12
CA LEU A 42 -11.46 -0.66 9.16
C LEU A 42 -12.16 -1.82 9.86
N ASN A 43 -13.45 -1.70 10.15
CA ASN A 43 -14.23 -2.80 10.76
C ASN A 43 -14.34 -4.00 9.80
N GLN A 44 -14.61 -3.76 8.51
CA GLN A 44 -14.67 -4.84 7.50
C GLN A 44 -13.33 -5.56 7.32
N ARG A 45 -12.21 -4.86 7.49
CA ARG A 45 -10.84 -5.38 7.32
C ARG A 45 -10.14 -5.62 8.66
N ALA A 46 -10.87 -5.66 9.78
CA ALA A 46 -10.27 -5.71 11.11
C ALA A 46 -9.35 -6.92 11.29
N ALA A 47 -9.75 -8.09 10.78
CA ALA A 47 -8.92 -9.29 10.81
C ALA A 47 -7.57 -9.09 10.12
N ASP A 48 -7.56 -8.49 8.92
CA ASP A 48 -6.34 -8.25 8.15
C ASP A 48 -5.43 -7.21 8.84
N VAL A 49 -6.04 -6.15 9.38
CA VAL A 49 -5.32 -5.09 10.10
C VAL A 49 -4.68 -5.63 11.37
N LEU A 50 -5.42 -6.43 12.15
CA LEU A 50 -4.93 -6.99 13.42
C LEU A 50 -3.91 -8.10 13.21
N ALA A 51 -3.95 -8.81 12.07
CA ALA A 51 -2.98 -9.85 11.73
C ALA A 51 -1.53 -9.32 11.63
N TYR A 52 -1.34 -8.00 11.45
CA TYR A 52 -0.02 -7.37 11.55
C TYR A 52 0.68 -7.69 12.88
N PHE A 53 -0.07 -7.71 13.97
CA PHE A 53 0.49 -7.90 15.32
C PHE A 53 0.89 -9.34 15.60
N ASP A 54 0.33 -10.30 14.87
CA ASP A 54 0.56 -11.73 15.05
C ASP A 54 1.82 -12.22 14.30
N ARG A 55 2.42 -11.39 13.42
CA ARG A 55 3.56 -11.76 12.59
C ARG A 55 4.80 -10.90 12.89
N PRO A 56 5.99 -11.50 13.02
CA PRO A 56 7.23 -10.75 13.15
C PRO A 56 7.58 -10.05 11.83
N GLY A 57 8.07 -8.80 11.91
CA GLY A 57 8.83 -8.18 10.81
C GLY A 57 8.08 -7.81 9.52
N THR A 58 6.76 -7.62 9.54
CA THR A 58 6.01 -7.19 8.35
C THR A 58 6.20 -5.69 8.06
N SER A 59 6.55 -5.34 6.82
CA SER A 59 6.70 -3.95 6.34
C SER A 59 6.06 -3.78 4.96
N ASN A 60 5.45 -2.63 4.72
CA ASN A 60 4.94 -2.23 3.41
C ASN A 60 6.03 -1.62 2.51
N GLY A 61 7.25 -1.41 3.04
CA GLY A 61 8.33 -0.74 2.34
C GLY A 61 8.69 -1.34 0.97
N PRO A 62 8.81 -2.67 0.80
CA PRO A 62 9.06 -3.27 -0.51
C PRO A 62 7.94 -3.00 -1.53
N THR A 63 6.68 -3.05 -1.09
CA THR A 63 5.52 -2.74 -1.93
C THR A 63 5.52 -1.27 -2.32
N GLU A 64 5.83 -0.36 -1.39
CA GLU A 64 5.92 1.08 -1.64
C GLU A 64 7.08 1.42 -2.59
N ALA A 65 8.22 0.75 -2.44
CA ALA A 65 9.34 0.89 -3.34
C ALA A 65 8.96 0.50 -4.78
N LEU A 66 8.17 -0.57 -4.96
CA LEU A 66 7.63 -0.94 -6.27
C LEU A 66 6.63 0.08 -6.80
N ASN A 67 5.69 0.54 -5.97
CA ASN A 67 4.69 1.54 -6.36
C ASN A 67 5.33 2.84 -6.83
N GLY A 68 6.37 3.34 -6.12
CA GLY A 68 7.09 4.53 -6.55
C GLY A 68 7.75 4.37 -7.92
N ARG A 69 8.29 3.18 -8.23
CA ARG A 69 8.83 2.88 -9.57
C ARG A 69 7.73 2.84 -10.63
N LEU A 70 6.58 2.24 -10.32
CA LEU A 70 5.44 2.18 -11.24
C LEU A 70 4.87 3.58 -11.54
N GLU A 71 4.81 4.45 -10.54
CA GLU A 71 4.36 5.83 -10.73
C GLU A 71 5.27 6.60 -11.69
N HIS A 72 6.59 6.44 -11.53
CA HIS A 72 7.57 7.03 -12.45
C HIS A 72 7.38 6.52 -13.88
N LEU A 73 7.28 5.20 -14.07
CA LEU A 73 7.05 4.60 -15.39
C LEU A 73 5.74 5.04 -16.03
N ARG A 74 4.68 5.21 -15.22
CA ARG A 74 3.39 5.70 -15.70
C ARG A 74 3.49 7.13 -16.21
N GLY A 75 4.31 7.99 -15.58
CA GLY A 75 4.59 9.33 -16.06
C GLY A 75 5.29 9.33 -17.42
N SER A 76 6.32 8.50 -17.57
CA SER A 76 7.15 8.45 -18.78
C SER A 76 6.52 7.73 -19.98
N ALA A 77 5.57 6.83 -19.74
CA ALA A 77 4.77 6.16 -20.76
C ALA A 77 3.39 6.80 -20.97
N LEU A 78 3.14 7.97 -20.37
CA LEU A 78 1.88 8.69 -20.51
C LEU A 78 1.63 9.08 -21.99
N GLY A 79 0.41 8.85 -22.48
CA GLY A 79 -0.01 9.23 -23.84
C GLY A 79 0.06 8.11 -24.88
N PHE A 80 0.71 6.97 -24.59
CA PHE A 80 0.58 5.79 -25.45
C PHE A 80 -0.81 5.16 -25.31
N ARG A 81 -1.53 5.05 -26.42
CA ARG A 81 -2.89 4.50 -26.48
C ARG A 81 -2.93 3.00 -26.77
N ASN A 82 -1.78 2.37 -26.96
CA ASN A 82 -1.67 0.93 -27.18
C ASN A 82 -0.67 0.30 -26.20
N LEU A 83 -0.96 -0.94 -25.79
CA LEU A 83 -0.21 -1.66 -24.79
C LEU A 83 1.24 -1.94 -25.23
N THR A 84 1.46 -2.25 -26.51
CA THR A 84 2.78 -2.56 -27.07
C THR A 84 3.75 -1.38 -26.89
N ASN A 85 3.35 -0.17 -27.27
CA ASN A 85 4.18 1.02 -27.17
C ASN A 85 4.35 1.46 -25.71
N TYR A 86 3.33 1.27 -24.88
CA TYR A 86 3.44 1.50 -23.44
C TYR A 86 4.52 0.60 -22.82
N ILE A 87 4.47 -0.71 -23.09
CA ILE A 87 5.46 -1.69 -22.63
C ILE A 87 6.85 -1.33 -23.17
N ALA A 88 6.96 -1.04 -24.47
CA ALA A 88 8.23 -0.66 -25.07
C ALA A 88 8.83 0.60 -24.41
N ARG A 89 8.03 1.62 -24.08
CA ARG A 89 8.54 2.79 -23.37
C ARG A 89 9.00 2.45 -21.95
N SER A 90 8.19 1.70 -21.20
CA SER A 90 8.54 1.31 -19.83
C SER A 90 9.79 0.42 -19.76
N LEU A 91 9.99 -0.47 -20.75
CA LEU A 91 11.19 -1.31 -20.85
C LEU A 91 12.44 -0.49 -21.21
N LEU A 92 12.33 0.57 -22.04
CA LEU A 92 13.48 1.42 -22.40
C LEU A 92 14.04 2.11 -21.16
N GLU A 93 13.16 2.64 -20.32
CA GLU A 93 13.50 3.40 -19.13
C GLU A 93 14.02 2.53 -17.97
N THR A 94 13.52 1.30 -17.83
CA THR A 94 14.01 0.35 -16.83
C THR A 94 15.25 -0.44 -17.26
N GLY A 95 15.74 -0.23 -18.49
CA GLY A 95 16.88 -0.97 -19.05
C GLY A 95 16.54 -2.37 -19.54
N GLY A 96 15.25 -2.71 -19.70
CA GLY A 96 14.75 -4.01 -20.16
C GLY A 96 15.10 -4.35 -21.62
N PHE A 97 15.66 -3.42 -22.38
CA PHE A 97 16.16 -3.69 -23.74
C PHE A 97 17.63 -4.13 -23.80
N ARG A 98 18.36 -4.19 -22.68
CA ARG A 98 19.79 -4.55 -22.71
C ARG A 98 20.06 -5.91 -23.41
N PRO A 99 19.26 -6.98 -23.24
CA PRO A 99 19.45 -8.22 -23.99
C PRO A 99 18.97 -8.14 -25.45
N ALA A 100 17.95 -7.33 -25.74
CA ALA A 100 17.31 -7.25 -27.06
C ALA A 100 18.01 -6.28 -28.03
N LEU A 101 18.67 -5.24 -27.51
CA LEU A 101 19.43 -4.25 -28.31
C LEU A 101 20.93 -4.56 -28.35
N HIS A 102 21.45 -5.36 -27.42
CA HIS A 102 22.85 -5.80 -27.42
C HIS A 102 22.96 -7.32 -27.17
N PRO A 103 22.71 -8.17 -28.18
CA PRO A 103 22.72 -9.63 -28.02
C PRO A 103 24.12 -10.24 -27.77
N ARG A 104 25.19 -9.44 -27.67
CA ARG A 104 26.60 -9.91 -27.68
C ARG A 104 27.55 -9.08 -26.81
N LEU A 105 27.10 -8.61 -25.65
CA LEU A 105 28.00 -8.23 -24.56
C LEU A 105 27.82 -9.20 -23.39
#